data_AF-A0A085FHZ5-F1
#
_entry.id   AF-A0A085FHZ5-F1
#
_cell.length_a   1.000
_cell.length_b   1.000
_cell.length_c   1.000
_cell.angle_alpha   90.00
_cell.angle_beta   90.00
_cell.angle_gamma   90.00
#
_symmetry.space_group_name_H-M   'P 1'
#
loop_
_entity.id
_entity.type
_entity.pdbx_description
1 polymer ?
#
loop_
_entity_poly.entity_id
_entity_poly.type
_entity_poly.pdbx_seq_one_letter_code
_entity_poly.pdbx_strand_id
1 'polypeptide(L)'
;MIRHCVFVKFRSGVSGDERAEIYAGLAALVGQIEGLISADFGPNISPEGLAQGFKDGFIMDLVDEAARDRYLVDPAHQAAGARLVAALEGGRDGLIVFDLQAEDLNLTPPKN
;
A
#
# COMPACT_ATOMS: atom_id res chain seq x y z
N MET A 1 -5.04 -5.68 -13.90
CA MET A 1 -3.97 -5.06 -13.09
C MET A 1 -4.21 -5.40 -11.63
N ILE A 2 -3.20 -5.35 -10.78
CA ILE A 2 -3.36 -5.58 -9.34
C ILE A 2 -3.26 -4.24 -8.62
N ARG A 3 -4.19 -3.99 -7.70
CA ARG A 3 -4.11 -2.90 -6.76
C ARG A 3 -3.75 -3.43 -5.38
N HIS A 4 -2.51 -3.22 -4.99
CA HIS A 4 -1.93 -3.61 -3.70
C HIS A 4 -2.25 -2.53 -2.67
N CYS A 5 -3.28 -2.75 -1.86
CA CYS A 5 -3.75 -1.87 -0.81
C CYS A 5 -3.14 -2.28 0.54
N VAL A 6 -2.45 -1.36 1.20
CA VAL A 6 -1.85 -1.59 2.52
C VAL A 6 -2.36 -0.52 3.50
N PHE A 7 -3.09 -0.94 4.52
CA PHE A 7 -3.61 -0.07 5.56
C PHE A 7 -2.85 -0.31 6.85
N VAL A 8 -2.48 0.77 7.54
CA VAL A 8 -1.48 0.71 8.61
C VAL A 8 -1.93 1.37 9.92
N LYS A 9 -1.44 0.82 11.03
CA LYS A 9 -1.51 1.41 12.38
C LYS A 9 -0.11 1.74 12.86
N PHE A 10 0.32 3.00 12.67
CA PHE A 10 1.58 3.47 13.25
C PHE A 10 1.51 3.46 14.78
N ARG A 11 2.62 3.11 15.44
CA ARG A 11 2.72 3.24 16.90
C ARG A 11 2.58 4.69 17.35
N SER A 12 2.17 4.86 18.60
CA SER A 12 2.31 6.14 19.29
C SER A 12 3.76 6.61 19.26
N GLY A 13 3.99 7.87 18.88
CA GLY A 13 5.31 8.49 18.86
C GLY A 13 6.02 8.47 17.51
N VAL A 14 5.55 7.71 16.52
CA VAL A 14 6.05 7.81 15.14
C VAL A 14 5.67 9.17 14.58
N SER A 15 6.68 10.00 14.31
CA SER A 15 6.53 11.39 13.88
C SER A 15 6.00 11.50 12.45
N GLY A 16 5.52 12.68 12.07
CA GLY A 16 5.13 12.95 10.68
C GLY A 16 6.31 12.76 9.70
N ASP A 17 7.49 13.23 10.08
CA ASP A 17 8.71 13.13 9.28
C ASP A 17 9.13 11.67 9.07
N GLU A 18 9.07 10.84 10.12
CA GLU A 18 9.40 9.41 10.01
C GLU A 18 8.43 8.69 9.06
N ARG A 19 7.12 9.00 9.13
CA ARG A 19 6.14 8.44 8.19
C ARG A 19 6.42 8.89 6.76
N ALA A 20 6.73 10.17 6.57
CA ALA A 20 7.07 10.71 5.26
C ALA A 20 8.32 10.04 4.68
N GLU A 21 9.36 9.79 5.47
CA GLU A 21 10.55 9.06 5.03
C GLU A 21 10.24 7.60 4.65
N ILE A 22 9.40 6.91 5.43
CA ILE A 22 8.96 5.55 5.11
C ILE A 22 8.23 5.53 3.77
N TYR A 23 7.28 6.44 3.57
CA TYR A 23 6.51 6.53 2.32
C TYR A 23 7.36 6.98 1.14
N ALA A 24 8.32 7.88 1.34
CA ALA A 24 9.28 8.25 0.30
C ALA A 24 10.12 7.04 -0.14
N GLY A 25 10.55 6.18 0.79
CA GLY A 25 11.26 4.94 0.48
C GLY A 25 10.43 3.96 -0.34
N LEU A 26 9.14 3.80 0.01
CA LEU A 26 8.20 2.96 -0.76
C LEU A 26 7.88 3.55 -2.13
N ALA A 27 7.67 4.86 -2.22
CA ALA A 27 7.40 5.56 -3.47
C ALA A 27 8.58 5.46 -4.46
N ALA A 28 9.82 5.47 -3.94
CA ALA A 28 11.02 5.36 -4.77
C ALA A 28 11.14 4.01 -5.51
N LEU A 29 10.38 2.99 -5.12
CA LEU A 29 10.34 1.70 -5.81
C LEU A 29 9.67 1.80 -7.18
N VAL A 30 8.77 2.78 -7.37
CA VAL A 30 8.13 3.06 -8.66
C VAL A 30 9.20 3.43 -9.67
N GLY A 31 9.25 2.70 -10.79
CA GLY A 31 10.28 2.86 -11.81
C GLY A 31 11.60 2.12 -11.54
N GLN A 32 11.82 1.57 -10.34
CA GLN A 32 12.92 0.64 -10.06
C GLN A 32 12.50 -0.81 -10.29
N ILE A 33 11.27 -1.15 -9.93
CA ILE A 33 10.72 -2.50 -10.06
C ILE A 33 9.87 -2.57 -11.33
N GLU A 34 10.24 -3.46 -12.25
CA GLU A 34 9.53 -3.64 -13.51
C GLU A 34 8.07 -4.08 -13.28
N GLY A 35 7.14 -3.22 -13.68
CA GLY A 35 5.71 -3.45 -13.60
C GLY A 35 5.02 -2.83 -12.38
N LEU A 36 5.75 -2.14 -11.50
CA LEU A 36 5.18 -1.24 -10.48
C LEU A 36 4.90 0.13 -11.11
N ILE A 37 3.63 0.48 -11.25
CA ILE A 37 3.13 1.57 -12.08
C ILE A 37 3.04 2.89 -11.29
N SER A 38 2.45 2.82 -10.10
CA SER A 38 2.17 3.99 -9.27
C SER A 38 2.12 3.60 -7.79
N ALA A 39 2.23 4.61 -6.94
CA ALA A 39 2.06 4.48 -5.50
C ALA A 39 1.45 5.77 -4.94
N ASP A 40 0.32 5.65 -4.25
CA ASP A 40 -0.40 6.74 -3.60
C ASP A 40 -0.47 6.48 -2.09
N PHE A 41 -0.22 7.50 -1.27
CA PHE A 41 -0.08 7.38 0.18
C PHE A 41 -0.95 8.43 0.87
N GLY A 42 -1.49 8.12 2.04
CA GLY A 42 -2.12 9.16 2.86
C GLY A 42 -3.00 8.68 4.01
N PRO A 43 -3.47 9.65 4.82
CA PRO A 43 -4.33 9.38 5.95
C PRO A 43 -5.71 8.91 5.49
N ASN A 44 -6.34 8.05 6.29
CA ASN A 44 -7.75 7.74 6.15
C ASN A 44 -8.59 8.93 6.62
N ILE A 45 -9.36 9.51 5.69
CA ILE A 45 -10.26 10.65 5.95
C ILE A 45 -11.75 10.25 5.97
N SER A 46 -12.09 8.96 5.95
CA SER A 46 -13.49 8.52 5.95
C SER A 46 -14.20 8.96 7.25
N PRO A 47 -15.37 9.62 7.15
CA PRO A 47 -16.18 10.00 8.30
C PRO A 47 -17.03 8.85 8.85
N GLU A 48 -17.01 7.66 8.23
CA GLU A 48 -17.96 6.57 8.52
C GLU A 48 -17.64 5.81 9.82
N GLY A 49 -16.45 6.02 10.41
CA GLY A 49 -16.08 5.39 11.68
C GLY A 49 -15.81 3.89 11.61
N LEU A 50 -15.77 3.30 10.41
CA LEU A 50 -15.59 1.85 10.18
C LEU A 50 -14.14 1.41 10.00
N ALA A 51 -13.18 2.31 10.27
CA ALA A 51 -11.77 2.10 9.95
C ALA A 51 -11.06 1.05 10.83
N GLN A 52 -11.71 0.49 11.86
CA GLN A 52 -11.15 -0.53 12.76
C GLN A 52 -9.78 -0.15 13.36
N GLY A 53 -9.55 1.15 13.57
CA GLY A 53 -8.32 1.71 14.11
C GLY A 53 -7.21 1.96 13.07
N PHE A 54 -7.37 1.59 11.81
CA PHE A 54 -6.45 1.94 10.72
C PHE A 54 -6.64 3.40 10.31
N LYS A 55 -5.55 4.17 10.28
CA LYS A 55 -5.61 5.64 10.13
C LYS A 55 -4.83 6.17 8.95
N ASP A 56 -4.08 5.31 8.27
CA ASP A 56 -3.16 5.66 7.22
C ASP A 56 -2.97 4.45 6.31
N GLY A 57 -2.37 4.66 5.15
CA GLY A 57 -2.10 3.58 4.22
C GLY A 57 -1.62 4.06 2.87
N PHE A 58 -1.49 3.09 1.97
CA PHE A 58 -1.11 3.34 0.60
C PHE A 58 -1.69 2.30 -0.34
N ILE A 59 -1.68 2.67 -1.61
CA ILE A 59 -2.13 1.86 -2.72
C ILE A 59 -1.03 1.87 -3.76
N MET A 60 -0.62 0.69 -4.23
CA MET A 60 0.31 0.53 -5.35
C MET A 60 -0.36 -0.23 -6.47
N ASP A 61 -0.22 0.25 -7.69
CA ASP A 61 -0.73 -0.44 -8.88
C ASP A 61 0.40 -1.23 -9.56
N LEU A 62 0.16 -2.51 -9.78
CA LEU A 62 1.05 -3.46 -10.46
C LEU A 62 0.38 -3.95 -11.75
N VAL A 63 1.13 -4.11 -12.83
CA VAL A 63 0.56 -4.51 -14.13
C VAL A 63 -0.12 -5.89 -14.07
N ASP A 64 0.47 -6.83 -13.32
CA ASP A 64 0.02 -8.22 -13.21
C ASP A 64 0.65 -8.94 -11.99
N GLU A 65 0.34 -10.24 -11.85
CA GLU A 65 0.89 -11.11 -10.80
C GLU A 65 2.40 -11.28 -10.89
N ALA A 66 2.97 -11.31 -12.10
CA ALA A 66 4.41 -11.45 -12.28
C ALA A 66 5.17 -10.20 -11.76
N ALA A 67 4.60 -9.01 -11.94
CA ALA A 67 5.11 -7.78 -11.36
C ALA A 67 5.00 -7.79 -9.83
N ARG A 68 3.88 -8.26 -9.28
CA ARG A 68 3.73 -8.44 -7.82
C ARG A 68 4.80 -9.38 -7.28
N ASP A 69 5.02 -10.52 -7.92
CA ASP A 69 5.97 -11.51 -7.43
C ASP A 69 7.41 -10.99 -7.47
N ARG A 70 7.78 -10.22 -8.51
CA ARG A 70 9.05 -9.46 -8.53
C ARG A 70 9.13 -8.46 -7.39
N TYR A 71 8.08 -7.66 -7.20
CA TYR A 71 8.00 -6.67 -6.12
C TYR A 71 8.20 -7.32 -4.74
N LEU A 72 7.54 -8.43 -4.44
CA LEU A 72 7.59 -9.09 -3.14
C LEU A 72 8.99 -9.59 -2.76
N VAL A 73 9.76 -10.08 -3.73
CA VAL A 73 11.12 -10.61 -3.50
C VAL A 73 12.22 -9.56 -3.66
N ASP A 74 11.90 -8.37 -4.16
CA ASP A 74 12.87 -7.31 -4.39
C ASP A 74 13.53 -6.86 -3.07
N PRO A 75 14.88 -6.81 -2.99
CA PRO A 75 15.58 -6.42 -1.77
C PRO A 75 15.25 -5.00 -1.27
N ALA A 76 15.01 -4.05 -2.18
CA ALA A 76 14.65 -2.68 -1.81
C ALA A 76 13.23 -2.65 -1.22
N HIS A 77 12.29 -3.40 -1.80
CA HIS A 77 10.97 -3.60 -1.18
C HIS A 77 11.09 -4.23 0.21
N GLN A 78 11.85 -5.31 0.37
CA GLN A 78 12.00 -5.98 1.66
C GLN A 78 12.57 -5.03 2.73
N ALA A 79 13.55 -4.20 2.37
CA ALA A 79 14.12 -3.20 3.27
C ALA A 79 13.09 -2.10 3.63
N ALA A 80 12.35 -1.57 2.65
CA ALA A 80 11.31 -0.57 2.89
C ALA A 80 10.15 -1.13 3.74
N GLY A 81 9.71 -2.35 3.44
CA GLY A 81 8.67 -3.07 4.19
C GLY A 81 9.10 -3.38 5.63
N ALA A 82 10.36 -3.76 5.84
CA ALA A 82 10.91 -3.94 7.19
C ALA A 82 10.90 -2.63 7.99
N ARG A 83 11.27 -1.51 7.37
CA ARG A 83 11.21 -0.18 7.99
C ARG A 83 9.77 0.20 8.36
N LEU A 84 8.82 -0.04 7.46
CA LEU A 84 7.40 0.19 7.73
C LEU A 84 6.95 -0.65 8.93
N VAL A 85 7.12 -1.98 8.89
CA VAL A 85 6.72 -2.90 9.98
C VAL A 85 7.35 -2.47 11.30
N ALA A 86 8.61 -2.07 11.28
CA ALA A 86 9.31 -1.57 12.45
C ALA A 86 8.73 -0.26 12.99
N ALA A 87 7.82 0.45 12.31
CA ALA A 87 7.09 1.62 12.80
C ALA A 87 5.63 1.34 13.22
N LEU A 88 5.13 0.11 13.02
CA LEU A 88 3.72 -0.24 13.26
C LEU A 88 3.47 -0.84 14.65
N GLU A 89 2.23 -0.66 15.11
CA GLU A 89 1.69 -1.28 16.32
C GLU A 89 1.64 -2.80 16.13
N GLY A 90 2.25 -3.56 17.05
CA GLY A 90 2.35 -5.02 16.92
C GLY A 90 3.17 -5.50 15.71
N GLY A 91 3.93 -4.62 15.05
CA GLY A 91 4.68 -4.96 13.84
C GLY A 91 3.73 -5.34 12.70
N ARG A 92 3.74 -6.62 12.29
CA ARG A 92 2.90 -7.10 11.18
C ARG A 92 1.40 -7.08 11.52
N ASP A 93 1.04 -7.17 12.80
CA ASP A 93 -0.36 -7.10 13.25
C ASP A 93 -0.99 -5.71 13.01
N GLY A 94 -0.14 -4.68 12.82
CA GLY A 94 -0.54 -3.32 12.48
C GLY A 94 -0.82 -3.11 10.99
N LEU A 95 -0.87 -4.18 10.19
CA LEU A 95 -1.16 -4.16 8.76
C LEU A 95 -2.51 -4.82 8.44
N ILE A 96 -3.19 -4.27 7.44
CA ILE A 96 -4.11 -5.02 6.58
C ILE A 96 -3.62 -4.86 5.15
N VAL A 97 -3.53 -5.97 4.42
CA VAL A 97 -3.08 -5.99 3.03
C VAL A 97 -4.15 -6.67 2.18
N PHE A 98 -4.53 -6.02 1.08
CA PHE A 98 -5.36 -6.62 0.04
C PHE A 98 -4.70 -6.43 -1.32
N ASP A 99 -4.67 -7.49 -2.10
CA ASP A 99 -4.45 -7.40 -3.54
C ASP A 99 -5.80 -7.49 -4.23
N LEU A 100 -6.26 -6.37 -4.79
CA LEU A 100 -7.48 -6.35 -5.59
C LEU A 100 -7.10 -6.62 -7.03
N GLN A 101 -7.67 -7.66 -7.64
CA GLN A 101 -7.66 -7.82 -9.08
C GLN A 101 -8.55 -6.71 -9.66
N ALA A 102 -7.94 -5.61 -10.07
CA ALA A 102 -8.64 -4.50 -10.69
C ALA A 102 -8.82 -4.83 -12.17
N GLU A 103 -10.07 -5.04 -12.53
CA GLU A 103 -10.56 -5.08 -13.89
C GLU A 103 -11.28 -3.76 -14.15
N ASP A 104 -11.19 -3.25 -15.38
CA ASP A 104 -12.12 -2.21 -15.81
C ASP A 104 -13.51 -2.82 -15.74
N LEU A 105 -14.29 -2.42 -14.74
CA LEU A 105 -15.72 -2.71 -14.71
C LEU A 105 -16.30 -1.99 -15.93
N ASN A 106 -16.45 -2.74 -17.02
CA ASN A 106 -17.12 -2.29 -18.23
C ASN A 106 -18.61 -2.18 -17.88
N LEU A 107 -18.98 -1.13 -17.14
CA LEU A 107 -20.33 -0.79 -16.74
C LEU A 107 -21.08 -0.25 -17.97
N THR A 108 -21.18 -1.06 -19.02
CA THR A 108 -22.18 -0.80 -20.05
C THR A 108 -23.52 -1.17 -19.43
N PRO A 109 -24.44 -0.21 -19.21
CA PRO A 109 -25.75 -0.54 -18.66
C PRO A 109 -26.46 -1.55 -19.59
N PRO A 110 -27.27 -2.48 -19.06
CA PRO A 110 -28.03 -3.39 -19.91
C PRO A 110 -28.87 -2.58 -20.89
N LYS A 111 -28.83 -2.94 -22.17
CA LYS A 111 -29.76 -2.38 -23.15
C LYS A 111 -31.16 -2.86 -22.78
N ASN A 112 -32.05 -1.90 -22.50
CA ASN A 112 -33.48 -2.13 -22.30
C ASN A 112 -34.10 -2.93 -23.45
#